data_AF-V2XXC5-F1
#
_entry.id   AF-V2XXC5-F1
#
_cell.length_a   1.000
_cell.length_b   1.000
_cell.length_c   1.000
_cell.angle_alpha   90.00
_cell.angle_beta   90.00
_cell.angle_gamma   90.00
#
_symmetry.space_group_name_H-M   'P 1'
#
loop_
_entity.id
_entity.type
_entity.pdbx_description
1 polymer ?
#
loop_
_entity_poly.entity_id
_entity_poly.type
_entity_poly.pdbx_seq_one_letter_code
_entity_poly.pdbx_strand_id
1 'polypeptide(L)' 'MLKLSERLYSLRKERKLTQDSVAKELGISMKSYCRYEKNEREPTASLLVEMAMLYHVSLDYLVGLKDERQ' A
#
# COMPACT_ATOMS: atom_id res chain seq x y z
N MET A 1 0.32 -2.32 16.64
CA MET A 1 -0.73 -1.90 15.70
C MET A 1 -0.08 -1.84 14.32
N LEU A 2 -0.57 -2.62 13.35
CA LEU A 2 0.06 -2.73 12.03
C LEU A 2 -0.40 -1.54 11.15
N LYS A 3 0.47 -0.53 11.00
CA LYS A 3 0.16 0.72 10.27
C LYS A 3 0.06 0.54 8.75
N LEU A 4 0.63 -0.53 8.19
CA LEU A 4 0.71 -0.74 6.74
C LEU A 4 -0.67 -0.81 6.06
N SER A 5 -1.57 -1.68 6.55
CA SER A 5 -2.89 -1.88 5.95
C SER A 5 -3.73 -0.59 5.96
N GLU A 6 -3.69 0.14 7.07
CA GLU A 6 -4.37 1.42 7.25
C GLU A 6 -3.81 2.51 6.32
N ARG A 7 -2.49 2.56 6.16
CA ARG A 7 -1.82 3.51 5.26
C ARG A 7 -2.11 3.21 3.79
N LEU A 8 -2.07 1.94 3.38
CA LEU A 8 -2.44 1.54 2.01
C LEU A 8 -3.88 1.97 1.68
N TYR A 9 -4.82 1.67 2.59
CA TYR A 9 -6.21 2.08 2.43
C TYR A 9 -6.37 3.60 2.33
N SER A 10 -5.72 4.34 3.23
CA SER A 10 -5.83 5.80 3.29
C SER A 10 -5.24 6.45 2.04
N LEU A 11 -4.01 6.09 1.66
CA LEU A 11 -3.32 6.62 0.48
C LEU A 11 -4.10 6.34 -0.82
N ARG A 12 -4.68 5.13 -0.94
CA ARG A 12 -5.52 4.80 -2.09
C ARG A 12 -6.76 5.70 -2.16
N LYS A 13 -7.43 5.90 -1.02
CA LYS A 13 -8.65 6.73 -0.95
C LYS A 13 -8.35 8.21 -1.18
N GLU A 14 -7.26 8.74 -0.63
CA GLU A 14 -6.79 10.11 -0.88
C GLU A 14 -6.59 10.39 -2.38
N ARG A 15 -6.04 9.40 -3.10
CA ARG A 15 -5.82 9.47 -4.55
C ARG A 15 -7.04 9.10 -5.40
N LYS A 16 -8.20 8.81 -4.77
CA LYS A 16 -9.44 8.39 -5.44
C LYS A 16 -9.28 7.16 -6.34
N LEU A 17 -8.35 6.26 -6.00
CA LEU A 17 -8.07 5.05 -6.75
C LEU A 17 -8.95 3.88 -6.28
N THR A 18 -9.30 2.98 -7.21
CA THR A 18 -9.97 1.72 -6.88
C THR A 18 -8.93 0.65 -6.52
N GLN A 19 -9.35 -0.41 -5.82
CA GLN A 19 -8.45 -1.53 -5.54
C GLN A 19 -7.98 -2.20 -6.83
N ASP A 20 -8.84 -2.24 -7.85
CA ASP A 20 -8.53 -2.77 -9.17
C ASP A 20 -7.50 -1.92 -9.93
N SER A 21 -7.63 -0.58 -9.90
CA SER A 21 -6.67 0.30 -10.57
C SER A 21 -5.28 0.21 -9.96
N VAL A 22 -5.18 0.14 -8.63
CA VAL A 22 -3.89 -0.04 -7.95
C VAL A 22 -3.28 -1.41 -8.26
N ALA A 23 -4.10 -2.46 -8.21
CA ALA A 23 -3.63 -3.81 -8.50
C ALA A 23 -3.08 -3.94 -9.93
N LYS A 24 -3.73 -3.29 -10.91
CA LYS A 24 -3.26 -3.22 -12.29
C LYS A 24 -1.91 -2.51 -12.40
N GLU A 25 -1.75 -1.37 -11.74
CA GLU A 25 -0.50 -0.60 -11.74
C GLU A 25 0.67 -1.38 -11.11
N LEU A 26 0.38 -2.15 -10.05
CA LEU A 26 1.34 -3.01 -9.36
C LEU A 26 1.52 -4.39 -10.02
N GLY A 27 0.83 -4.68 -11.13
CA GLY A 27 0.92 -5.99 -11.80
C GLY A 27 0.45 -7.19 -10.96
N ILE A 28 -0.46 -6.98 -10.01
CA ILE A 28 -0.99 -8.02 -9.10
C ILE A 28 -2.50 -8.21 -9.25
N SER A 29 -3.04 -9.26 -8.64
CA SER A 29 -4.51 -9.44 -8.58
C SER A 29 -5.16 -8.43 -7.62
N MET A 30 -6.36 -7.94 -7.98
CA MET A 30 -7.18 -7.10 -7.10
C MET A 30 -7.43 -7.76 -5.74
N LYS A 31 -7.60 -9.09 -5.71
CA LYS A 31 -7.78 -9.87 -4.48
C LYS A 31 -6.53 -9.83 -3.59
N SER A 32 -5.33 -9.90 -4.17
CA SER A 32 -4.07 -9.75 -3.43
C SER A 32 -4.00 -8.38 -2.78
N TYR A 33 -4.28 -7.32 -3.54
CA TYR A 33 -4.28 -5.95 -3.02
C TYR A 33 -5.31 -5.75 -1.89
N CYS A 34 -6.53 -6.26 -2.07
CA CYS A 34 -7.58 -6.22 -1.05
C CYS A 34 -7.14 -6.89 0.27
N ARG A 35 -6.43 -8.03 0.18
CA ARG A 35 -5.89 -8.73 1.36
C ARG A 35 -4.83 -7.92 2.10
N TYR A 36 -4.03 -7.11 1.39
CA TYR A 36 -3.06 -6.22 2.02
C TYR A 36 -3.77 -5.11 2.82
N GLU A 37 -4.81 -4.49 2.25
CA GLU A 37 -5.61 -3.47 2.97
C GLU A 37 -6.39 -4.03 4.17
N LYS A 38 -6.69 -5.34 4.16
CA LYS A 38 -7.36 -6.02 5.27
C LYS A 38 -6.39 -6.64 6.29
N ASN A 39 -5.09 -6.49 6.08
CA ASN A 39 -4.06 -7.14 6.91
C ASN A 39 -4.18 -8.68 6.95
N GLU A 40 -4.74 -9.28 5.89
CA GLU A 40 -4.89 -10.74 5.73
C GLU A 40 -3.66 -11.39 5.09
N ARG A 41 -2.79 -10.57 4.50
CA ARG A 41 -1.55 -11.00 3.84
C ARG A 41 -0.54 -9.86 3.90
N GLU A 42 0.74 -10.19 3.91
CA GLU A 42 1.83 -9.22 3.76
C GLU A 42 2.33 -9.14 2.30
N PRO A 43 2.62 -7.93 1.78
CA PRO A 43 3.32 -7.76 0.51
C PRO A 43 4.78 -8.21 0.62
N THR A 44 5.39 -8.58 -0.51
CA THR A 44 6.84 -8.82 -0.55
C THR A 44 7.60 -7.48 -0.44
N ALA A 45 8.88 -7.53 -0.06
CA ALA A 45 9.71 -6.33 0.02
C ALA A 45 9.75 -5.54 -1.31
N SER A 46 9.84 -6.23 -2.44
CA SER A 46 9.78 -5.59 -3.77
C SER A 46 8.47 -4.83 -3.99
N LEU A 47 7.35 -5.45 -3.62
CA LEU A 47 6.03 -4.86 -3.79
C LEU A 47 5.80 -3.68 -2.84
N LEU A 48 6.39 -3.70 -1.63
CA LEU A 48 6.37 -2.55 -0.73
C LEU A 48 7.10 -1.34 -1.33
N VAL A 49 8.23 -1.56 -2.02
CA VAL A 49 8.96 -0.49 -2.71
C VAL A 49 8.11 0.08 -3.85
N GLU A 50 7.46 -0.78 -4.66
CA GLU A 50 6.53 -0.34 -5.71
C GLU A 50 5.34 0.44 -5.16
N MET A 51 4.74 -0.01 -4.06
CA MET A 51 3.67 0.72 -3.37
C MET A 51 4.14 2.08 -2.86
N ALA A 52 5.34 2.17 -2.28
CA ALA A 52 5.90 3.44 -1.81
C ALA A 52 6.11 4.43 -2.97
N MET A 53 6.63 3.94 -4.10
CA MET A 53 6.79 4.72 -5.33
C MET A 53 5.43 5.18 -5.89
N LEU A 54 4.46 4.27 -6.01
CA LEU A 54 3.10 4.56 -6.46
C LEU A 54 2.46 5.68 -5.64
N TYR A 55 2.61 5.62 -4.31
CA TYR A 55 2.03 6.57 -3.39
C TYR A 55 2.90 7.79 -3.11
N HIS A 56 4.07 7.90 -3.73
CA HIS A 56 5.04 8.99 -3.52
C HIS A 56 5.28 9.28 -2.03
N VAL A 57 5.52 8.22 -1.26
CA VAL A 57 5.85 8.29 0.17
C VAL A 57 7.12 7.48 0.45
N SER A 58 7.80 7.74 1.56
CA SER A 58 8.92 6.91 2.00
C SER A 58 8.45 5.50 2.38
N LEU A 59 9.33 4.51 2.22
CA LEU A 59 9.04 3.15 2.69
C LEU A 59 8.85 3.12 4.20
N ASP A 60 9.63 3.90 4.95
CA ASP A 60 9.51 4.06 6.41
C ASP A 60 8.10 4.50 6.82
N TYR A 61 7.54 5.49 6.09
CA TYR A 61 6.15 5.85 6.22
C TYR A 61 5.23 4.73 5.78
N LEU A 62 5.46 4.03 4.68
CA LEU A 62 4.50 3.03 4.26
C LEU A 62 4.35 1.90 5.30
N VAL A 63 5.46 1.44 5.88
CA VAL A 63 5.47 0.24 6.73
C VAL A 63 5.27 0.50 8.23
N GLY A 64 5.26 1.76 8.68
CA GLY A 64 5.01 2.06 10.10
C GLY A 64 6.23 2.52 10.90
N LEU A 65 7.41 2.63 10.29
CA LEU A 65 8.66 3.01 10.97
C LEU A 65 8.68 4.50 11.35
N LYS A 66 8.05 5.36 10.53
CA LYS A 66 7.87 6.79 10.80
C LYS A 66 6.42 7.22 10.60
N ASP A 67 6.03 8.33 11.21
CA ASP A 67 4.71 8.97 10.99
C ASP A 67 4.73 10.08 9.94
N GLU A 68 5.93 10.57 9.62
CA GLU A 68 6.18 11.52 8.55
C GLU A 68 6.19 10.81 7.20
N ARG A 69 5.58 11.42 6.16
CA ARG A 69 5.50 10.85 4.80
C ARG A 69 6.83 10.89 4.02
N GLN A 70 7.83 11.59 4.55
CA GLN A 70 9.14 11.83 3.93
C GLN A 70 10.24 10.96 4.55
#